data_AF-A0A800JCS8-F1
#
_entry.id   AF-A0A800JCS8-F1
#
_cell.length_a   1.000
_cell.length_b   1.000
_cell.length_c   1.000
_cell.angle_alpha   90.00
_cell.angle_beta   90.00
_cell.angle_gamma   90.00
#
_symmetry.space_group_name_H-M   'P 1'
#
loop_
_entity.id
_entity.type
_entity.pdbx_description
1 polymer ?
#
loop_
_entity_poly.entity_id
_entity_poly.type
_entity_poly.pdbx_seq_one_letter_code
_entity_poly.pdbx_strand_id
1 'polypeptide(L)'
;MNHSTLFIFAISYSLLAAAPKAPPPFNTQELSTPLLKPAEALKAITVPKGFRVQLAAAEPMVQQPIDMAWDARGRLWVAECYTYAERATNFEKKLKDR
;
A
#
# COMPACT_ATOMS: atom_id res chain seq x y z
N MET A 1 -25.58 17.17 -35.50
CA MET A 1 -24.68 16.74 -34.42
C MET A 1 -23.50 17.69 -34.44
N ASN A 2 -23.46 18.61 -33.48
CA ASN A 2 -22.83 19.91 -33.69
C ASN A 2 -21.40 19.81 -33.15
N HIS A 3 -20.39 20.14 -33.96
CA HIS A 3 -18.97 20.03 -33.58
C HIS A 3 -18.64 20.75 -32.25
N SER A 4 -19.37 21.82 -31.92
CA SER A 4 -19.25 22.56 -30.66
C SER A 4 -19.65 21.75 -29.42
N THR A 5 -20.62 20.84 -29.52
CA THR A 5 -21.05 19.99 -28.39
C THR A 5 -20.01 18.90 -28.10
N LEU A 6 -19.36 18.36 -29.13
CA LEU A 6 -18.29 17.37 -28.99
C LEU A 6 -17.02 17.98 -28.37
N PHE A 7 -16.72 19.23 -28.68
CA PHE A 7 -15.56 19.97 -28.15
C PHE A 7 -15.68 20.26 -26.65
N ILE A 8 -16.88 20.65 -26.18
CA ILE A 8 -17.13 20.94 -24.76
C ILE A 8 -17.01 19.66 -23.92
N PHE A 9 -17.52 18.52 -24.42
CA PHE A 9 -17.36 17.23 -23.75
C PHE A 9 -15.87 16.80 -23.66
N ALA A 10 -15.08 16.99 -24.72
CA ALA A 10 -13.65 16.64 -24.72
C ALA A 10 -12.81 17.47 -23.72
N ILE A 11 -13.11 18.78 -23.58
CA ILE A 11 -12.43 19.66 -22.61
C ILE A 11 -12.81 19.27 -21.18
N SER A 12 -14.09 18.94 -20.93
CA SER A 12 -14.53 18.49 -19.59
C SER A 12 -13.88 17.16 -19.18
N TYR A 13 -13.66 16.23 -20.11
CA TYR A 13 -12.98 14.97 -19.84
C TYR A 13 -11.48 15.17 -19.54
N SER A 14 -10.84 16.09 -20.25
CA SER A 14 -9.42 16.40 -20.08
C SER A 14 -9.12 17.09 -18.74
N LEU A 15 -10.05 17.91 -18.23
CA LEU A 15 -9.90 18.57 -16.93
C LEU A 15 -10.09 17.60 -15.75
N LEU A 16 -10.90 16.55 -15.90
CA LEU A 16 -11.11 15.55 -14.83
C LEU A 16 -9.92 14.59 -14.66
N ALA A 17 -9.13 14.38 -15.73
CA ALA A 17 -7.99 13.46 -15.72
C ALA A 17 -6.71 14.02 -15.07
N ALA A 18 -6.63 15.34 -14.85
CA ALA A 18 -5.42 16.02 -14.37
C ALA A 18 -5.38 16.19 -12.84
N ALA A 19 -5.83 15.21 -12.07
CA ALA A 19 -5.67 15.24 -10.62
C ALA A 19 -4.17 15.13 -10.26
N PRO A 20 -3.66 15.95 -9.33
CA PRO A 20 -2.28 15.85 -8.88
C PRO A 20 -2.03 14.46 -8.28
N LYS A 21 -1.05 13.73 -8.82
CA LYS A 21 -0.64 12.42 -8.30
C LYS A 21 -0.09 12.62 -6.88
N ALA A 22 -0.62 11.86 -5.92
CA ALA A 22 -0.08 11.85 -4.56
C ALA A 22 1.42 11.49 -4.60
N PRO A 23 2.24 12.02 -3.67
CA PRO A 23 3.61 11.59 -3.55
C PRO A 23 3.66 10.06 -3.36
N PRO A 24 4.72 9.38 -3.83
CA PRO A 24 4.89 7.97 -3.53
C PRO A 24 4.90 7.78 -2.00
N PRO A 25 4.30 6.69 -1.50
CA PRO A 25 4.31 6.41 -0.06
C PRO A 25 5.75 6.26 0.42
N PHE A 26 6.03 6.78 1.61
CA PHE A 26 7.31 6.65 2.29
C PHE A 26 7.06 6.21 3.72
N ASN A 27 7.87 5.29 4.22
CA ASN A 27 7.73 4.78 5.59
C ASN A 27 8.30 5.80 6.59
N THR A 28 7.50 6.18 7.59
CA THR A 28 7.97 7.07 8.67
C THR A 28 8.65 6.32 9.82
N GLN A 29 8.74 5.00 9.75
CA GLN A 29 9.41 4.17 10.76
C GLN A 29 10.90 4.51 10.86
N GLU A 30 11.36 4.85 12.07
CA GLU A 30 12.79 4.89 12.37
C GLU A 30 13.35 3.47 12.49
N LEU A 31 14.36 3.14 11.67
CA LEU A 31 15.03 1.84 11.72
C LEU A 31 16.11 1.85 12.81
N SER A 32 15.72 1.50 14.03
CA SER A 32 16.65 1.34 15.15
C SER A 32 17.35 -0.03 15.18
N THR A 33 16.88 -0.99 14.40
CA THR A 33 17.46 -2.34 14.27
C THR A 33 17.37 -2.82 12.81
N PRO A 34 18.39 -3.54 12.30
CA PRO A 34 18.34 -4.09 10.94
C PRO A 34 17.14 -5.04 10.75
N LEU A 35 16.41 -4.86 9.66
CA LEU A 35 15.35 -5.77 9.25
C LEU A 35 15.94 -7.04 8.62
N LEU A 36 15.31 -8.19 8.86
CA LEU A 36 15.68 -9.45 8.20
C LEU A 36 15.28 -9.41 6.72
N LYS A 37 16.06 -10.08 5.87
CA LYS A 37 15.60 -10.34 4.50
C LYS A 37 14.42 -11.31 4.52
N PRO A 38 13.54 -11.32 3.51
CA PRO A 38 12.33 -12.16 3.51
C PRO A 38 12.62 -13.65 3.73
N ALA A 39 13.68 -14.17 3.13
CA ALA A 39 14.09 -15.57 3.29
C ALA A 39 14.66 -15.89 4.69
N GLU A 40 15.22 -14.91 5.38
CA GLU A 40 15.73 -15.05 6.75
C GLU A 40 14.58 -14.95 7.75
N ALA A 41 13.65 -14.02 7.54
CA ALA A 41 12.42 -13.91 8.32
C ALA A 41 11.60 -15.21 8.28
N LEU A 42 11.45 -15.83 7.10
CA LEU A 42 10.76 -17.11 6.96
C LEU A 42 11.38 -18.22 7.82
N LYS A 43 12.73 -18.27 7.91
CA LYS A 43 13.45 -19.27 8.73
C LYS A 43 13.29 -19.01 10.23
N ALA A 44 13.02 -17.78 10.63
CA ALA A 44 12.84 -17.41 12.03
C ALA A 44 11.45 -17.77 12.59
N ILE A 45 10.47 -18.08 11.73
CA ILE A 45 9.11 -18.45 12.15
C ILE A 45 9.09 -19.92 12.58
N THR A 46 8.54 -20.18 13.77
CA THR A 46 8.27 -21.53 14.28
C THR A 46 6.78 -21.83 14.25
N VAL A 47 6.43 -23.06 13.87
CA VAL A 47 5.03 -23.53 13.81
C VAL A 47 4.89 -24.95 14.38
N PRO A 48 3.69 -25.36 14.84
CA PRO A 48 3.46 -26.71 15.34
C PRO A 48 3.72 -27.80 14.29
N LYS A 49 3.94 -29.03 14.75
CA LYS A 49 4.13 -30.20 13.88
C LYS A 49 2.93 -30.36 12.93
N GLY A 50 3.22 -30.56 11.64
CA GLY A 50 2.21 -30.73 10.59
C GLY A 50 1.82 -29.43 9.86
N PHE A 51 2.28 -28.26 10.35
CA PHE A 51 2.10 -26.98 9.67
C PHE A 51 3.31 -26.60 8.83
N ARG A 52 3.10 -25.72 7.85
CA ARG A 52 4.15 -25.12 7.02
C ARG A 52 3.88 -23.64 6.80
N VAL A 53 4.93 -22.85 6.63
CA VAL A 53 4.87 -21.43 6.28
C VAL A 53 5.51 -21.25 4.91
N GLN A 54 4.92 -20.38 4.09
CA GLN A 54 5.42 -20.07 2.75
C GLN A 54 5.46 -18.55 2.57
N LEU A 55 6.53 -18.05 1.94
CA LEU A 55 6.63 -16.64 1.59
C LEU A 55 5.77 -16.37 0.34
N ALA A 56 4.70 -15.60 0.51
CA ALA A 56 3.78 -15.24 -0.58
C ALA A 56 4.06 -13.85 -1.17
N ALA A 57 4.42 -12.88 -0.32
CA ALA A 57 4.71 -11.50 -0.69
C ALA A 57 5.79 -10.92 0.24
N ALA A 58 6.58 -9.98 -0.28
CA ALA A 58 7.60 -9.24 0.44
C ALA A 58 7.85 -7.90 -0.25
N GLU A 59 8.66 -7.03 0.35
CA GLU A 59 9.09 -5.78 -0.24
C GLU A 59 9.80 -6.01 -1.60
N PRO A 60 9.54 -5.17 -2.61
CA PRO A 60 8.72 -3.95 -2.59
C PRO A 60 7.22 -4.17 -2.87
N MET A 61 6.76 -5.42 -3.02
CA MET A 61 5.39 -5.73 -3.45
C MET A 61 4.32 -5.45 -2.39
N VAL A 62 4.68 -5.63 -1.11
CA VAL A 62 3.87 -5.29 0.06
C VAL A 62 4.81 -4.69 1.11
N GLN A 63 4.38 -3.63 1.78
CA GLN A 63 5.10 -2.86 2.78
C GLN A 63 4.15 -2.44 3.90
N GLN A 64 4.58 -2.59 5.15
CA GLN A 64 3.79 -2.19 6.33
C GLN A 64 2.33 -2.70 6.33
N PRO A 65 2.09 -4.02 6.14
CA PRO A 65 0.74 -4.57 6.16
C PRO A 65 0.14 -4.46 7.57
N ILE A 66 -1.05 -3.89 7.67
CA ILE A 66 -1.79 -3.75 8.94
C ILE A 66 -3.03 -4.64 9.02
N ASP A 67 -3.59 -5.01 7.86
CA ASP A 67 -4.76 -5.89 7.76
C ASP A 67 -4.81 -6.58 6.40
N MET A 68 -5.56 -7.67 6.30
CA MET A 68 -5.80 -8.39 5.05
C MET A 68 -7.16 -9.08 5.02
N ALA A 69 -7.76 -9.14 3.83
CA ALA A 69 -9.05 -9.81 3.61
C ALA A 69 -9.13 -10.50 2.25
N TRP A 70 -9.85 -11.62 2.21
CA TRP A 70 -10.18 -12.30 0.96
C TRP A 70 -11.52 -11.80 0.43
N ASP A 71 -11.61 -11.56 -0.88
CA ASP A 71 -12.89 -11.30 -1.52
C ASP A 71 -13.54 -12.56 -2.09
N ALA A 72 -14.79 -12.43 -2.55
CA ALA A 72 -15.56 -13.54 -3.13
C ALA A 72 -14.95 -14.15 -4.42
N ARG A 73 -13.94 -13.50 -5.00
CA ARG A 73 -13.20 -13.99 -6.18
C ARG A 73 -11.88 -14.67 -5.79
N GLY A 74 -11.59 -14.81 -4.50
CA GLY A 74 -10.36 -15.43 -4.00
C GLY A 74 -9.12 -14.54 -4.11
N ARG A 75 -9.28 -13.22 -4.25
CA ARG A 75 -8.14 -12.29 -4.21
C ARG A 75 -7.83 -11.91 -2.76
N LEU A 76 -6.54 -11.86 -2.41
CA LEU A 76 -6.09 -11.30 -1.14
C LEU A 76 -5.92 -9.78 -1.29
N TRP A 77 -6.62 -9.02 -0.47
CA TRP A 77 -6.43 -7.60 -0.29
C TRP A 77 -5.57 -7.38 0.94
N VAL A 78 -4.60 -6.46 0.85
CA VAL A 78 -3.72 -6.07 1.95
C VAL A 78 -3.84 -4.57 2.14
N ALA A 79 -4.09 -4.14 3.36
CA ALA A 79 -4.06 -2.73 3.74
C ALA A 79 -2.65 -2.38 4.26
N GLU A 80 -2.04 -1.35 3.70
CA GLU A 80 -0.71 -0.85 4.06
C GLU A 80 -0.84 0.48 4.81
N CYS A 81 -0.05 0.68 5.86
CA CYS A 81 0.01 1.95 6.59
C CYS A 81 1.46 2.40 6.77
N TYR A 82 1.83 3.50 6.13
CA TYR A 82 3.20 3.98 6.11
C TYR A 82 3.52 4.97 7.23
N THR A 83 2.51 5.40 7.98
CA THR A 83 2.68 6.27 9.15
C THR A 83 2.78 5.45 10.43
N TYR A 84 3.95 5.49 11.08
CA TYR A 84 4.10 5.15 12.49
C TYR A 84 3.73 6.35 13.37
N ALA A 85 2.71 6.17 14.20
CA ALA A 85 2.16 7.21 15.08
C ALA A 85 3.04 7.43 16.32
N GLU A 86 4.25 7.91 16.12
CA GLU A 86 5.07 8.42 17.21
C GLU A 86 4.47 9.70 17.80
N ARG A 87 4.77 10.00 19.06
CA ARG A 87 4.20 11.17 19.75
C ARG A 87 4.42 12.49 19.00
N ALA A 88 5.52 12.62 18.26
CA ALA A 88 5.85 13.82 17.50
C ALA A 88 5.07 13.92 16.18
N THR A 89 4.88 12.81 15.49
CA THR A 89 4.23 12.77 14.18
C THR A 89 2.72 12.73 14.34
N ASN A 90 2.22 11.85 15.25
CA ASN A 90 0.86 11.34 15.32
C ASN A 90 0.43 10.78 13.96
N PHE A 91 0.28 11.66 12.97
CA PHE A 91 -0.22 11.44 11.64
C PHE A 91 0.58 12.21 10.56
N GLU A 92 1.02 11.54 9.48
CA GLU A 92 1.74 12.21 8.37
C GLU A 92 0.75 12.78 7.34
N LYS A 93 0.69 14.12 7.25
CA LYS A 93 -0.27 14.85 6.42
C LYS A 93 0.03 14.76 4.92
N LYS A 94 1.24 14.35 4.54
CA LYS A 94 1.62 14.12 3.14
C LYS A 94 1.11 12.79 2.61
N LEU A 95 0.76 11.86 3.51
CA LEU A 95 0.20 10.56 3.17
C LEU A 95 -1.32 10.60 3.27
N LYS A 96 -1.99 9.75 2.48
CA LYS A 96 -3.45 9.56 2.49
C LYS A 96 -3.78 8.16 3.00
N ASP A 97 -3.22 7.80 4.15
CA ASP A 97 -3.36 6.48 4.78
C ASP A 97 -4.46 6.47 5.87
N ARG A 98 -5.46 7.36 5.74
CA ARG A 98 -6.58 7.59 6.67
C ARG A 98 -7.88 7.85 5.95
#